data_AF-A0A7D9EHX3-F1
#
_entry.id   AF-A0A7D9EHX3-F1
#
_cell.length_a   1.000
_cell.length_b   1.000
_cell.length_c   1.000
_cell.angle_alpha   90.00
_cell.angle_beta   90.00
_cell.angle_gamma   90.00
#
_symmetry.space_group_name_H-M   'P 1'
#
loop_
_entity.id
_entity.type
_entity.pdbx_description
1 polymer ?
#
loop_
_entity_poly.entity_id
_entity_poly.type
_entity_poly.pdbx_seq_one_letter_code
_entity_poly.pdbx_strand_id
1 'polypeptide(L)'
;MAEENETGVPDLPVKTGTTSSTHENEFYRISKKLRIQINHLQGQIIKETNISILEKEANIVEQCMKELTAAQEELERIQGSAIEKMTFYSKFEDMSRETNQILAQAVQAIQQLKLNENEEGHSVITSTHRSRSSHRSRLSRSSLASTSSSARLRRLDLEEEIATLRAKINLVEEREQLDKANRVALEEIERRKLEIQSEEQRLIEQIETTKETFKLKEQLAEREAR
;
A
#
# COMPACT_ATOMS: atom_id res chain seq x y z
N MET A 1 -0.42 -36.70 -63.62
CA MET A 1 -0.51 -35.25 -63.76
C MET A 1 -1.65 -34.83 -62.83
N ALA A 2 -1.41 -34.68 -61.53
CA ALA A 2 -0.76 -33.53 -60.87
C ALA A 2 -1.55 -32.24 -61.12
N GLU A 3 -2.33 -31.80 -60.12
CA GLU A 3 -2.11 -30.54 -59.40
C GLU A 3 -3.12 -30.43 -58.24
N GLU A 4 -2.57 -30.46 -57.04
CA GLU A 4 -3.19 -30.11 -55.77
C GLU A 4 -3.33 -28.58 -55.70
N ASN A 5 -4.47 -28.07 -55.26
CA ASN A 5 -4.58 -26.68 -54.81
C ASN A 5 -5.08 -26.66 -53.37
N GLU A 6 -4.11 -26.62 -52.47
CA GLU A 6 -4.25 -26.31 -51.06
C GLU A 6 -4.72 -24.86 -50.89
N THR A 7 -5.97 -24.65 -50.51
CA THR A 7 -6.38 -23.37 -49.92
C THR A 7 -5.90 -23.34 -48.48
N GLY A 8 -4.72 -22.74 -48.28
CA GLY A 8 -4.14 -22.44 -46.99
C GLY A 8 -5.07 -21.56 -46.14
N VAL A 9 -5.53 -22.13 -45.03
CA VAL A 9 -6.02 -21.37 -43.88
C VAL A 9 -4.77 -20.80 -43.19
N PRO A 10 -4.64 -19.48 -43.01
CA PRO A 10 -3.57 -18.95 -42.19
C PRO A 10 -3.86 -19.31 -40.74
N ASP A 11 -3.07 -20.26 -40.24
CA ASP A 11 -2.98 -20.65 -38.84
C ASP A 11 -2.57 -19.41 -38.03
N LEU A 12 -3.52 -18.86 -37.28
CA LEU A 12 -3.24 -17.79 -36.31
C LEU A 12 -2.40 -18.41 -35.19
N PRO A 13 -1.19 -17.90 -34.89
CA PRO A 13 -0.43 -18.42 -33.77
C PRO A 13 -1.17 -18.05 -32.47
N VAL A 14 -1.73 -19.05 -31.81
CA VAL A 14 -2.18 -18.99 -30.41
C VAL A 14 -0.96 -18.71 -29.53
N LYS A 15 -0.66 -17.44 -29.32
CA LYS A 15 0.35 -16.96 -28.36
C LYS A 15 -0.36 -16.40 -27.13
N THR A 16 -0.74 -17.27 -26.20
CA THR A 16 -1.18 -16.81 -24.85
C THR A 16 -0.67 -17.69 -23.69
N GLY A 17 0.15 -18.72 -23.92
CA GLY A 17 0.55 -19.64 -22.84
C GLY A 17 1.88 -19.36 -22.14
N THR A 18 2.79 -18.56 -22.71
CA THR A 18 4.22 -18.58 -22.29
C THR A 18 4.64 -17.37 -21.45
N THR A 19 3.96 -16.23 -21.57
CA THR A 19 4.36 -14.99 -20.87
C THR A 19 3.90 -14.99 -19.41
N SER A 20 2.66 -15.44 -19.12
CA SER A 20 2.12 -15.47 -17.74
C SER A 20 3.02 -16.26 -16.79
N SER A 21 3.45 -17.47 -17.19
CA SER A 21 4.28 -18.30 -16.32
C SER A 21 5.68 -17.71 -16.08
N THR A 22 6.20 -16.90 -17.01
CA THR A 22 7.51 -16.27 -16.87
C THR A 22 7.46 -15.15 -15.82
N HIS A 23 6.43 -14.31 -15.86
CA HIS A 23 6.25 -13.22 -14.88
C HIS A 23 5.86 -13.75 -13.49
N GLU A 24 5.08 -14.83 -13.43
CA GLU A 24 4.78 -15.51 -12.16
C GLU A 24 6.06 -16.05 -11.53
N ASN A 25 6.89 -16.75 -12.31
CA ASN A 25 8.18 -17.24 -11.85
C ASN A 25 9.09 -16.11 -11.36
N GLU A 26 9.07 -14.96 -12.01
CA GLU A 26 9.82 -13.78 -11.60
C GLU A 26 9.34 -13.23 -10.25
N PHE A 27 8.04 -13.05 -10.06
CA PHE A 27 7.45 -12.63 -8.79
C PHE A 27 7.82 -13.59 -7.65
N TYR A 28 7.70 -14.91 -7.87
CA TYR A 28 8.08 -15.91 -6.87
C TYR A 28 9.58 -15.86 -6.53
N ARG A 29 10.43 -15.68 -7.54
CA ARG A 29 11.88 -15.54 -7.35
C ARG A 29 12.23 -14.31 -6.50
N ILE A 30 11.63 -13.17 -6.81
CA ILE A 30 11.85 -11.93 -6.08
C ILE A 30 11.28 -12.02 -4.65
N SER A 31 10.07 -12.59 -4.50
CA SER A 31 9.46 -12.87 -3.18
C SER A 31 10.40 -13.68 -2.29
N LYS A 32 11.01 -14.74 -2.83
CA LYS A 32 11.95 -15.59 -2.11
C LYS A 32 13.22 -14.82 -1.71
N LYS A 33 13.76 -14.01 -2.63
CA LYS A 33 14.93 -13.16 -2.37
C LYS A 33 14.63 -12.17 -1.24
N LEU A 34 13.49 -11.48 -1.30
CA LEU A 34 13.04 -10.54 -0.27
C LEU A 34 12.94 -11.24 1.09
N ARG A 35 12.31 -12.42 1.15
CA ARG A 35 12.17 -13.17 2.40
C ARG A 35 13.53 -13.53 3.04
N ILE A 36 14.52 -13.90 2.23
CA ILE A 36 15.89 -14.17 2.70
C ILE A 36 16.50 -12.90 3.31
N GLN A 37 16.33 -11.75 2.65
CA GLN A 37 16.86 -10.47 3.12
C GLN A 37 16.18 -9.98 4.40
N ILE A 38 14.85 -10.13 4.50
CA ILE A 38 14.09 -9.86 5.71
C ILE A 38 14.63 -10.66 6.89
N ASN A 39 14.78 -11.98 6.71
CA ASN A 39 15.31 -12.85 7.76
C ASN A 39 16.75 -12.47 8.14
N HIS A 40 17.56 -12.06 7.17
CA HIS A 40 18.92 -11.60 7.42
C HIS A 40 18.94 -10.33 8.27
N LEU A 41 18.22 -9.28 7.85
CA LEU A 41 18.10 -8.02 8.58
C LEU A 41 17.54 -8.23 9.99
N GLN A 42 16.51 -9.05 10.13
CA GLN A 42 15.97 -9.40 11.45
C GLN A 42 17.03 -10.07 12.33
N GLY A 43 17.85 -10.97 11.77
CA GLY A 43 19.00 -11.55 12.48
C GLY A 43 20.05 -10.52 12.89
N GLN A 44 20.27 -9.47 12.08
CA GLN A 44 21.19 -8.38 12.40
C GLN A 44 20.65 -7.46 13.52
N ILE A 45 19.34 -7.22 13.52
CA ILE A 45 18.64 -6.48 14.58
C ILE A 45 18.78 -7.21 15.91
N ILE A 46 18.50 -8.52 15.95
CA ILE A 46 18.60 -9.34 17.16
C ILE A 46 20.03 -9.38 17.71
N LYS A 47 21.03 -9.35 16.83
CA LYS A 47 22.45 -9.36 17.21
C LYS A 47 22.99 -7.99 17.61
N GLU A 48 22.16 -6.95 17.59
CA GLU A 48 22.56 -5.56 17.88
C GLU A 48 23.82 -5.16 17.10
N THR A 49 23.87 -5.52 15.82
CA THR A 49 25.02 -5.20 14.96
C THR A 49 25.18 -3.70 14.73
N ASN A 50 26.39 -3.26 14.34
CA ASN A 50 26.68 -1.83 14.21
C ASN A 50 25.74 -1.12 13.21
N ILE A 51 25.61 0.19 13.40
CA ILE A 51 24.72 1.06 12.61
C ILE A 51 24.95 0.91 11.10
N SER A 52 26.20 0.84 10.66
CA SER A 52 26.53 0.78 9.22
C SER A 52 26.02 -0.50 8.55
N ILE A 53 26.04 -1.64 9.26
CA ILE A 53 25.52 -2.90 8.74
C ILE A 53 23.99 -2.83 8.65
N LEU A 54 23.32 -2.37 9.71
CA LEU A 54 21.86 -2.24 9.73
C LEU A 54 21.35 -1.28 8.65
N GLU A 55 21.99 -0.13 8.46
CA GLU A 55 21.64 0.83 7.41
C GLU A 55 21.81 0.21 6.01
N LYS A 56 22.88 -0.55 5.78
CA LYS A 56 23.10 -1.23 4.50
C LYS A 56 22.04 -2.29 4.22
N GLU A 57 21.77 -3.15 5.20
CA GLU A 57 20.80 -4.26 5.04
C GLU A 57 19.36 -3.73 4.90
N ALA A 58 19.00 -2.66 5.62
CA ALA A 58 17.71 -1.97 5.44
C ALA A 58 17.53 -1.45 4.00
N ASN A 59 18.56 -0.81 3.44
CA ASN A 59 18.54 -0.35 2.05
C ASN A 59 18.38 -1.51 1.04
N ILE A 60 19.01 -2.67 1.30
CA ILE A 60 18.88 -3.85 0.44
C ILE A 60 17.45 -4.38 0.48
N VAL A 61 16.84 -4.44 1.66
CA VAL A 61 15.44 -4.85 1.83
C VAL A 61 14.48 -3.89 1.13
N GLU A 62 14.66 -2.57 1.27
CA GLU A 62 13.87 -1.57 0.55
C GLU A 62 13.98 -1.73 -0.96
N GLN A 63 15.18 -1.97 -1.48
CA GLN A 63 15.39 -2.19 -2.90
C GLN A 63 14.70 -3.46 -3.40
N CYS A 64 14.77 -4.55 -2.63
CA CYS A 64 14.05 -5.80 -2.96
C CYS A 64 12.52 -5.60 -2.95
N MET A 65 12.00 -4.74 -2.07
CA MET A 65 10.57 -4.42 -2.01
C MET A 65 10.11 -3.63 -3.25
N LYS A 66 10.94 -2.71 -3.76
CA LYS A 66 10.69 -2.01 -5.03
C LYS A 66 10.67 -2.96 -6.21
N GLU A 67 11.64 -3.88 -6.28
CA GLU A 67 11.68 -4.94 -7.30
C GLU A 67 10.42 -5.81 -7.25
N LEU A 68 9.96 -6.18 -6.05
CA LEU A 68 8.75 -6.98 -5.87
C LEU A 68 7.49 -6.23 -6.32
N THR A 69 7.39 -4.95 -5.99
CA THR A 69 6.27 -4.10 -6.38
C THR A 69 6.15 -4.01 -7.90
N ALA A 70 7.27 -3.77 -8.59
CA ALA A 70 7.31 -3.74 -10.05
C ALA A 70 6.88 -5.09 -10.68
N ALA A 71 7.32 -6.21 -10.10
CA ALA A 71 6.92 -7.54 -10.55
C ALA A 71 5.42 -7.81 -10.34
N GLN A 72 4.85 -7.31 -9.25
CA GLN A 72 3.41 -7.41 -8.96
C GLN A 72 2.57 -6.59 -9.94
N GLU A 73 2.97 -5.35 -10.23
CA GLU A 73 2.28 -4.49 -11.20
C GLU A 73 2.27 -5.13 -12.59
N GLU A 74 3.37 -5.75 -13.01
CA GLU A 74 3.45 -6.43 -14.30
C GLU A 74 2.57 -7.69 -14.34
N LEU A 75 2.53 -8.45 -13.24
CA LEU A 75 1.60 -9.58 -13.11
C LEU A 75 0.13 -9.17 -13.20
N GLU A 76 -0.24 -8.05 -12.57
CA GLU A 76 -1.62 -7.56 -12.57
C GLU A 76 -2.08 -7.14 -13.97
N ARG A 77 -1.17 -6.63 -14.81
CA ARG A 77 -1.45 -6.28 -16.22
C ARG A 77 -1.72 -7.49 -17.10
N ILE A 78 -1.03 -8.61 -16.83
CA ILE A 78 -1.04 -9.78 -17.71
C ILE A 78 -2.10 -10.80 -17.28
N GLN A 79 -2.39 -10.91 -15.98
CA GLN A 79 -3.41 -11.84 -15.51
C GLN A 79 -4.82 -11.38 -15.91
N GLY A 80 -5.62 -12.33 -16.38
CA GLY A 80 -7.02 -12.08 -16.77
C GLY A 80 -8.03 -12.50 -15.69
N SER A 81 -7.69 -13.48 -14.85
CA SER A 81 -8.60 -14.05 -13.85
C SER A 81 -8.59 -13.24 -12.55
N ALA A 82 -9.77 -12.89 -12.04
CA ALA A 82 -9.91 -12.19 -10.76
C ALA A 82 -9.39 -13.02 -9.57
N ILE A 83 -9.50 -14.35 -9.63
CA ILE A 83 -9.06 -15.27 -8.55
C ILE A 83 -7.53 -15.29 -8.45
N GLU A 84 -6.85 -15.36 -9.59
CA GLU A 84 -5.40 -15.34 -9.65
C GLU A 84 -4.86 -14.00 -9.13
N LYS A 85 -5.41 -12.89 -9.63
CA LYS A 85 -5.06 -11.53 -9.15
C LYS A 85 -5.20 -11.39 -7.64
N MET A 86 -6.31 -11.86 -7.08
CA MET A 86 -6.56 -11.78 -5.63
C MET A 86 -5.51 -12.58 -4.83
N THR A 87 -5.08 -13.73 -5.34
CA THR A 87 -4.08 -14.57 -4.67
C THR A 87 -2.71 -13.90 -4.64
N PHE A 88 -2.27 -13.34 -5.76
CA PHE A 88 -0.99 -12.62 -5.83
C PHE A 88 -1.02 -11.31 -5.04
N TYR A 89 -2.14 -10.59 -5.07
CA TYR A 89 -2.33 -9.37 -4.30
C TYR A 89 -2.23 -9.64 -2.79
N SER A 90 -2.94 -10.65 -2.29
CA SER A 90 -2.89 -11.03 -0.87
C SER A 90 -1.46 -11.36 -0.43
N LYS A 91 -0.75 -12.16 -1.22
CA LYS A 91 0.65 -12.50 -0.94
C LYS A 91 1.59 -11.29 -0.97
N PHE A 92 1.37 -10.36 -1.88
CA PHE A 92 2.12 -9.11 -1.94
C PHE A 92 1.86 -8.24 -0.70
N GLU A 93 0.59 -8.13 -0.29
CA GLU A 93 0.18 -7.35 0.89
C GLU A 93 0.83 -7.89 2.18
N ASP A 94 0.80 -9.22 2.37
CA ASP A 94 1.42 -9.88 3.51
C ASP A 94 2.93 -9.58 3.60
N MET A 95 3.64 -9.71 2.48
CA MET A 95 5.08 -9.40 2.43
C MET A 95 5.37 -7.92 2.63
N SER A 96 4.53 -7.03 2.08
CA SER A 96 4.67 -5.58 2.27
C SER A 96 4.55 -5.21 3.75
N ARG A 97 3.55 -5.78 4.44
CA ARG A 97 3.32 -5.54 5.86
C ARG A 97 4.50 -6.02 6.71
N GLU A 98 4.97 -7.25 6.47
CA GLU A 98 6.15 -7.81 7.17
C GLU A 98 7.40 -6.96 6.93
N THR A 99 7.65 -6.57 5.69
CA THR A 99 8.81 -5.75 5.31
C THR A 99 8.81 -4.42 6.06
N ASN A 100 7.68 -3.72 6.05
CA ASN A 100 7.53 -2.42 6.73
C ASN A 100 7.74 -2.54 8.24
N GLN A 101 7.27 -3.63 8.85
CA GLN A 101 7.47 -3.88 10.27
C GLN A 101 8.96 -4.09 10.61
N ILE A 102 9.69 -4.87 9.80
CA ILE A 102 11.11 -5.13 10.03
C ILE A 102 11.96 -3.88 9.78
N LEU A 103 11.63 -3.07 8.78
CA LEU A 103 12.30 -1.79 8.54
C LEU A 103 12.08 -0.82 9.72
N ALA A 104 10.86 -0.76 10.27
CA ALA A 104 10.59 0.04 11.46
C ALA A 104 11.43 -0.41 12.67
N GLN A 105 11.58 -1.72 12.86
CA GLN A 105 12.46 -2.28 13.90
C GLN A 105 13.94 -1.95 13.65
N ALA A 106 14.40 -2.01 12.40
CA ALA A 106 15.77 -1.64 12.04
C ALA A 106 16.05 -0.17 12.36
N VAL A 107 15.12 0.73 12.03
CA VAL A 107 15.22 2.17 12.36
C VAL A 107 15.30 2.38 13.87
N GLN A 108 14.47 1.69 14.65
CA GLN A 108 14.51 1.76 16.12
C GLN A 108 15.83 1.26 16.69
N ALA A 109 16.35 0.13 16.20
CA ALA A 109 17.64 -0.42 16.63
C ALA A 109 18.80 0.55 16.30
N ILE A 110 18.80 1.15 15.11
CA ILE A 110 19.78 2.16 14.72
C ILE A 110 19.71 3.39 15.64
N GLN A 111 18.50 3.85 15.99
CA GLN A 111 18.34 4.98 16.91
C GLN A 111 18.88 4.65 18.31
N GLN A 112 18.61 3.46 18.83
CA GLN A 112 19.13 3.00 20.12
C GLN A 112 20.66 2.93 20.13
N LEU A 113 21.26 2.34 19.08
CA LEU A 113 22.72 2.27 18.96
C LEU A 113 23.36 3.65 18.87
N LYS A 114 22.74 4.60 18.15
CA LYS A 114 23.20 6.00 18.08
C LYS A 114 23.14 6.70 19.43
N LEU A 115 22.13 6.41 20.26
CA LEU A 115 22.04 6.95 21.62
C LEU A 115 23.17 6.37 22.51
N ASN A 116 23.39 5.06 22.45
CA ASN A 116 24.45 4.40 23.22
C ASN A 116 25.86 4.90 22.85
N GLU A 117 26.16 5.09 21.56
CA GLU A 117 27.44 5.66 21.12
C GLU A 117 27.67 7.09 21.66
N ASN A 118 26.61 7.91 21.76
CA ASN A 118 26.71 9.26 22.31
C ASN A 118 26.89 9.27 23.85
N GLU A 119 26.27 8.32 24.56
CA GLU A 119 26.43 8.18 26.01
C GLU A 119 27.82 7.67 26.41
N GLU A 120 28.40 6.73 25.66
CA GLU A 120 29.78 6.28 25.85
C GLU A 120 30.81 7.38 25.53
N GLY A 121 30.54 8.23 24.53
CA GLY A 121 31.36 9.39 24.20
C GLY A 121 31.40 10.48 25.29
N HIS A 122 30.40 10.51 26.18
CA HIS A 122 30.33 11.47 27.29
C HIS A 122 30.87 10.93 28.63
N SER A 123 31.27 9.65 28.70
CA SER A 123 31.75 9.00 29.93
C SER A 123 33.28 8.84 30.02
N VAL A 124 34.05 9.66 29.29
CA VAL A 124 35.53 9.73 29.44
C VAL A 124 35.96 11.10 29.96
N ILE A 125 35.60 11.39 31.20
CA ILE A 125 36.31 12.37 32.04
C ILE A 125 36.95 11.60 33.20
N THR A 126 38.16 11.09 33.00
CA THR A 126 39.09 10.81 34.10
C THR A 126 40.52 11.19 33.73
N SER A 127 41.05 12.04 34.60
CA SER A 127 42.32 12.75 34.67
C SER A 127 43.63 11.94 34.60
N THR A 128 44.71 12.67 34.25
CA THR A 128 46.17 12.42 34.45
C THR A 128 46.78 11.34 33.53
N HIS A 129 47.96 11.48 32.91
CA HIS A 129 49.21 12.12 33.33
C HIS A 129 50.10 12.46 32.10
N ARG A 130 51.00 13.44 32.24
CA ARG A 130 52.03 13.86 31.25
C ARG A 130 52.77 12.69 30.57
N SER A 131 53.03 12.82 29.27
CA SER A 131 54.34 12.52 28.67
C SER A 131 54.57 13.31 27.38
N ARG A 132 55.68 14.03 27.36
CA ARG A 132 56.21 14.82 26.24
C ARG A 132 56.79 13.86 25.21
N SER A 133 56.37 13.96 23.95
CA SER A 133 57.26 13.64 22.83
C SER A 133 56.90 14.49 21.62
N SER A 134 57.88 15.27 21.22
CA SER A 134 57.92 16.11 20.03
C SER A 134 58.14 15.25 18.79
N HIS A 135 57.33 15.44 17.75
CA HIS A 135 57.88 15.56 16.40
C HIS A 135 57.02 16.47 15.52
N ARG A 136 57.76 17.27 14.76
CA ARG A 136 57.38 18.47 14.04
C ARG A 136 57.42 18.12 12.57
N SER A 137 56.31 18.24 11.84
CA SER A 137 56.36 18.67 10.44
C SER A 137 54.98 18.90 9.83
N ARG A 138 54.84 20.13 9.33
CA ARG A 138 54.12 20.55 8.11
C ARG A 138 52.58 20.58 8.16
N LEU A 139 52.11 21.78 8.52
CA LEU A 139 51.18 22.61 7.75
C LEU A 139 50.80 22.01 6.37
N SER A 140 49.58 21.49 6.28
CA SER A 140 48.78 21.56 5.05
C SER A 140 47.58 22.45 5.36
N ARG A 141 47.62 23.63 4.75
CA ARG A 141 46.62 24.68 4.86
C ARG A 141 45.35 24.25 4.12
N SER A 142 44.22 24.40 4.81
CA SER A 142 42.92 24.85 4.29
C SER A 142 42.40 24.27 2.95
N SER A 143 41.38 23.43 3.07
CA SER A 143 40.22 23.44 2.16
C SER A 143 38.94 22.93 2.87
N LEU A 144 38.69 23.46 4.06
CA LEU A 144 37.38 23.36 4.72
C LEU A 144 36.51 24.53 4.26
N ALA A 145 35.85 24.39 3.12
CA ALA A 145 34.63 25.09 2.76
C ALA A 145 34.25 24.69 1.33
N SER A 146 33.23 23.83 1.16
CA SER A 146 32.27 23.80 0.01
C SER A 146 31.54 22.46 -0.14
N THR A 147 31.14 21.77 0.94
CA THR A 147 30.24 20.58 0.84
C THR A 147 28.99 20.67 1.73
N SER A 148 28.90 21.67 2.61
CA SER A 148 27.74 21.86 3.52
C SER A 148 26.51 22.47 2.83
N SER A 149 26.65 23.13 1.68
CA SER A 149 25.50 23.74 0.98
C SER A 149 24.62 22.70 0.29
N SER A 150 25.21 21.66 -0.30
CA SER A 150 24.46 20.63 -1.04
C SER A 150 23.57 19.77 -0.13
N ALA A 151 24.08 19.31 1.00
CA ALA A 151 23.30 18.54 1.97
C ALA A 151 22.17 19.37 2.61
N ARG A 152 22.41 20.67 2.86
CA ARG A 152 21.40 21.58 3.41
C ARG A 152 20.29 21.87 2.40
N LEU A 153 20.62 22.09 1.12
CA LEU A 153 19.63 22.28 0.05
C LEU A 153 18.80 21.02 -0.14
N ARG A 154 19.45 19.85 -0.22
CA ARG A 154 18.75 18.56 -0.30
C ARG A 154 17.81 18.31 0.89
N ARG A 155 18.18 18.76 2.09
CA ARG A 155 17.31 18.66 3.27
C ARG A 155 16.08 19.56 3.14
N LEU A 156 16.23 20.78 2.62
CA LEU A 156 15.10 21.68 2.38
C LEU A 156 14.15 21.11 1.31
N ASP A 157 14.68 20.55 0.23
CA ASP A 157 13.87 19.90 -0.82
C ASP A 157 13.06 18.72 -0.25
N LEU A 158 13.68 17.90 0.60
CA LEU A 158 12.99 16.79 1.28
C LEU A 158 11.96 17.28 2.30
N GLU A 159 12.23 18.38 3.03
CA GLU A 159 11.26 18.99 3.95
C GLU A 159 10.03 19.52 3.18
N GLU A 160 10.22 20.10 1.99
CA GLU A 160 9.14 20.54 1.10
C GLU A 160 8.37 19.36 0.50
N GLU A 161 9.06 18.29 0.09
CA GLU A 161 8.44 17.06 -0.39
C GLU A 161 7.59 16.39 0.70
N ILE A 162 8.08 16.35 1.95
CA ILE A 162 7.32 15.86 3.10
C ILE A 162 6.09 16.73 3.35
N ALA A 163 6.21 18.05 3.28
CA ALA A 163 5.07 18.96 3.47
C ALA A 163 4.00 18.76 2.39
N THR A 164 4.41 18.61 1.12
CA THR A 164 3.48 18.36 0.01
C THR A 164 2.84 16.97 0.08
N LEU A 165 3.59 15.94 0.48
CA LEU A 165 3.03 14.61 0.72
C LEU A 165 2.01 14.61 1.86
N ARG A 166 2.30 15.31 2.97
CA ARG A 166 1.34 15.49 4.08
C ARG A 166 0.06 16.19 3.63
N ALA A 167 0.17 17.24 2.83
CA ALA A 167 -0.99 17.94 2.27
C ALA A 167 -1.83 17.01 1.36
N LYS A 168 -1.17 16.17 0.54
CA LYS A 168 -1.86 15.17 -0.29
C LYS A 168 -2.58 14.11 0.56
N ILE A 169 -1.94 13.62 1.62
CA ILE A 169 -2.55 12.65 2.55
C ILE A 169 -3.80 13.25 3.18
N ASN A 170 -3.71 14.46 3.73
CA ASN A 170 -4.87 15.13 4.33
C ASN A 170 -6.03 15.28 3.33
N LEU A 171 -5.74 15.64 2.07
CA LEU A 171 -6.76 15.78 1.03
C LEU A 171 -7.40 14.42 0.67
N VAL A 172 -6.62 13.34 0.65
CA VAL A 172 -7.13 11.98 0.44
C VAL A 172 -8.01 11.55 1.63
N GLU A 173 -7.59 11.83 2.85
CA GLU A 173 -8.38 11.53 4.07
C GLU A 173 -9.70 12.31 4.10
N GLU A 174 -9.68 13.61 3.76
CA GLU A 174 -10.91 14.42 3.65
C GLU A 174 -11.86 13.86 2.60
N ARG A 175 -11.32 13.43 1.44
CA ARG A 175 -12.11 12.81 0.38
C ARG A 175 -12.71 11.48 0.84
N GLU A 176 -11.95 10.65 1.54
CA GLU A 176 -12.43 9.38 2.07
C GLU A 176 -13.53 9.58 3.12
N GLN A 177 -13.40 10.60 3.99
CA GLN A 177 -14.44 10.97 4.95
C GLN A 177 -15.73 11.43 4.24
N LEU A 178 -15.60 12.24 3.19
CA LEU A 178 -16.73 12.70 2.40
C LEU A 178 -17.42 11.53 1.68
N ASP A 179 -16.65 10.62 1.09
CA ASP A 179 -17.19 9.44 0.41
C ASP A 179 -17.91 8.49 1.39
N LYS A 180 -17.37 8.31 2.60
CA LYS A 180 -18.05 7.58 3.68
C LYS A 180 -19.36 8.25 4.09
N ALA A 181 -19.37 9.58 4.27
CA ALA A 181 -20.58 10.32 4.62
C ALA A 181 -21.65 10.23 3.52
N ASN A 182 -21.23 10.35 2.26
CA ASN A 182 -22.12 10.21 1.10
C ASN A 182 -22.72 8.80 1.02
N ARG A 183 -21.93 7.76 1.29
CA ARG A 183 -22.42 6.38 1.31
C ARG A 183 -23.51 6.19 2.37
N VAL A 184 -23.29 6.68 3.59
CA VAL A 184 -24.30 6.61 4.67
C VAL A 184 -25.56 7.38 4.29
N ALA A 185 -25.41 8.55 3.66
CA ALA A 185 -26.56 9.33 3.20
C ALA A 185 -27.35 8.61 2.10
N LEU A 186 -26.68 7.93 1.17
CA LEU A 186 -27.33 7.12 0.13
C LEU A 186 -28.07 5.92 0.72
N GLU A 187 -27.46 5.21 1.67
CA GLU A 187 -28.08 4.08 2.38
C GLU A 187 -29.37 4.54 3.12
N GLU A 188 -29.34 5.72 3.75
CA GLU A 188 -30.52 6.31 4.41
C GLU A 188 -31.60 6.73 3.40
N ILE A 189 -31.22 7.28 2.24
CA ILE A 189 -32.17 7.61 1.17
C ILE A 189 -32.85 6.35 0.64
N GLU A 190 -32.09 5.28 0.40
CA GLU A 190 -32.64 4.01 -0.06
C GLU A 190 -33.58 3.38 0.98
N ARG A 191 -33.20 3.42 2.26
CA ARG A 191 -34.07 2.97 3.36
C ARG A 191 -35.40 3.73 3.37
N ARG A 192 -35.36 5.07 3.33
CA ARG A 192 -36.57 5.89 3.30
C ARG A 192 -37.42 5.65 2.06
N LYS A 193 -36.80 5.42 0.91
CA LYS A 193 -37.52 5.09 -0.32
C LYS A 193 -38.31 3.79 -0.15
N LEU A 194 -37.72 2.76 0.45
CA LEU A 194 -38.41 1.49 0.73
C LEU A 194 -39.56 1.68 1.74
N GLU A 195 -39.36 2.49 2.78
CA GLU A 195 -40.41 2.81 3.75
C GLU A 195 -41.59 3.52 3.09
N ILE A 196 -41.33 4.51 2.23
CA ILE A 196 -42.38 5.22 1.48
C ILE A 196 -43.12 4.26 0.56
N GLN A 197 -42.41 3.43 -0.20
CA GLN A 197 -43.04 2.44 -1.10
C GLN A 197 -43.92 1.44 -0.34
N SER A 198 -43.47 0.99 0.83
CA SER A 198 -44.27 0.12 1.69
C SER A 198 -45.54 0.82 2.20
N GLU A 199 -45.43 2.08 2.61
CA GLU A 199 -46.58 2.85 3.11
C GLU A 199 -47.56 3.17 1.97
N GLU A 200 -47.07 3.50 0.78
CA GLU A 200 -47.88 3.68 -0.43
C GLU A 200 -48.67 2.42 -0.78
N GLN A 201 -48.01 1.26 -0.77
CA GLN A 201 -48.67 -0.02 -1.03
C GLN A 201 -49.78 -0.30 0.01
N ARG A 202 -49.49 -0.05 1.29
CA ARG A 202 -50.49 -0.20 2.37
C ARG A 202 -51.69 0.71 2.17
N LEU A 203 -51.47 1.96 1.72
CA LEU A 203 -52.55 2.91 1.46
C LEU A 203 -53.38 2.50 0.24
N ILE A 204 -52.76 1.96 -0.80
CA ILE A 204 -53.46 1.43 -1.98
C ILE A 204 -54.42 0.30 -1.56
N GLU A 205 -53.95 -0.66 -0.75
CA GLU A 205 -54.77 -1.77 -0.24
C GLU A 205 -55.92 -1.26 0.66
N GLN A 206 -55.67 -0.23 1.49
CA GLN A 206 -56.73 0.40 2.29
C GLN A 206 -57.78 1.10 1.42
N ILE A 207 -57.37 1.74 0.32
CA ILE A 207 -58.29 2.37 -0.61
C ILE A 207 -59.13 1.31 -1.33
N GLU A 208 -58.55 0.20 -1.76
CA GLU A 208 -59.28 -0.90 -2.42
C GLU A 208 -60.32 -1.51 -1.50
N THR A 209 -59.94 -1.86 -0.27
CA THR A 209 -60.88 -2.38 0.74
C THR A 209 -62.01 -1.39 1.06
N THR A 210 -61.69 -0.09 1.13
CA THR A 210 -62.71 0.97 1.33
C THR A 210 -63.65 1.10 0.13
N LYS A 211 -63.14 0.99 -1.10
CA LYS A 211 -63.96 0.99 -2.33
C LYS A 211 -64.90 -0.22 -2.37
N GLU A 212 -64.42 -1.40 -2.01
CA GLU A 212 -65.25 -2.62 -1.95
C GLU A 212 -66.36 -2.50 -0.91
N THR A 213 -66.04 -2.02 0.29
CA THR A 213 -67.05 -1.81 1.34
C THR A 213 -68.06 -0.73 0.96
N PHE A 214 -67.65 0.34 0.28
CA PHE A 214 -68.58 1.35 -0.24
C PHE A 214 -69.53 0.75 -1.28
N LYS A 215 -69.00 0.00 -2.25
CA LYS A 215 -69.79 -0.67 -3.29
C LYS A 215 -70.84 -1.62 -2.70
N LEU A 216 -70.48 -2.37 -1.65
CA LEU A 216 -71.43 -3.24 -0.93
C LEU A 216 -72.54 -2.44 -0.25
N LYS A 217 -72.21 -1.31 0.38
CA LYS A 217 -73.21 -0.44 1.01
C LYS A 217 -74.16 0.20 0.00
N GLU A 218 -73.64 0.61 -1.16
CA GLU A 218 -74.45 1.15 -2.26
C GLU A 218 -75.44 0.10 -2.78
N GLN A 219 -74.99 -1.14 -3.02
CA GLN A 219 -75.85 -2.25 -3.44
C GLN A 219 -76.94 -2.61 -2.41
N LEU A 220 -76.62 -2.51 -1.11
CA LEU A 220 -77.59 -2.72 -0.04
C LEU A 220 -78.65 -1.60 -0.01
N ALA A 221 -78.21 -0.35 -0.12
CA ALA A 221 -79.11 0.80 -0.17
C ALA A 221 -80.06 0.75 -1.39
N GLU A 222 -79.55 0.36 -2.56
CA GLU A 222 -80.38 0.16 -3.75
C GLU A 222 -81.43 -0.96 -3.58
N ARG A 223 -81.10 -1.99 -2.80
CA ARG A 223 -81.99 -3.12 -2.53
C ARG A 223 -83.08 -2.76 -1.52
N GLU A 224 -82.78 -1.92 -0.52
CA GLU A 224 -83.76 -1.45 0.46
C GLU A 224 -84.69 -0.36 -0.08
N ALA A 225 -84.26 0.37 -1.11
CA ALA A 225 -85.07 1.38 -1.79
C ALA A 225 -86.06 0.80 -2.83
N ARG A 226 -86.03 -0.51 -3.08
CA ARG A 226 -86.96 -1.24 -3.97
C ARG A 226 -87.95 -2.07 -3.17
#